data_AF-A0A0J7KCS0-F1
#
_entry.id   AF-A0A0J7KCS0-F1
#
_cell.length_a   1.000
_cell.length_b   1.000
_cell.length_c   1.000
_cell.angle_alpha   90.00
_cell.angle_beta   90.00
_cell.angle_gamma   90.00
#
_symmetry.space_group_name_H-M   'P 1'
#
loop_
_entity.id
_entity.type
_entity.pdbx_description
1 polymer ?
#
loop_
_entity_poly.entity_id
_entity_poly.type
_entity_poly.pdbx_seq_one_letter_code
_entity_poly.pdbx_strand_id
1 'polypeptide(L)'
;MSDLGDVEDEIFKKRQQNELAFKQREKDKKRRNEIISNFKPKWIPAGQFAPTALGQAVKPIENARYEAYQMRVQGRNYNTNAAESTNANHSLESMLIPENAGNRGQKRKIEEVRADDDDEQSHDEVRLWEDGFKDRYYESKFDVSPDNLAFRNNVALQYVRGLCWVLRYYYQGCASWRWYFPYHYAPFASDFINIGGLSTEFEKGTIPFRPLEQLMGVFPAASNKHVPVPWAKLMTDPKSQIIDFYPEDFKIDLNGKKFAWQGVALLPFVDEKRLFKALVPYYESLTEAEKKRNIRGDDRLYIAMGNSNYNFIKGLYTNQIGFNNEIEISTDGMRGTVLLSEDC
;
A
#
# COMPACT_ATOMS: atom_id res chain seq x y z
N MET A 1 -26.42 25.25 -5.11
CA MET A 1 -25.21 24.52 -4.68
C MET A 1 -25.15 24.32 -3.16
N SER A 2 -26.06 24.90 -2.36
CA SER A 2 -26.22 24.60 -0.92
C SER A 2 -26.43 23.10 -0.67
N ASP A 3 -27.25 22.46 -1.50
CA ASP A 3 -27.65 21.06 -1.31
C ASP A 3 -26.47 20.07 -1.26
N LEU A 4 -25.36 20.35 -1.96
CA LEU A 4 -24.23 19.42 -1.96
C LEU A 4 -23.45 19.50 -0.64
N GLY A 5 -23.26 20.70 -0.10
CA GLY A 5 -22.60 20.90 1.20
C GLY A 5 -23.45 20.34 2.34
N ASP A 6 -24.76 20.56 2.30
CA ASP A 6 -25.68 20.04 3.32
C ASP A 6 -25.65 18.50 3.37
N VAL A 7 -25.58 17.84 2.21
CA VAL A 7 -25.44 16.38 2.12
C VAL A 7 -24.07 15.91 2.63
N GLU A 8 -22.98 16.65 2.38
CA GLU A 8 -21.67 16.33 2.95
C GLU A 8 -21.69 16.35 4.48
N ASP A 9 -22.28 17.39 5.07
CA ASP A 9 -22.40 17.57 6.52
C ASP A 9 -23.17 16.41 7.17
N GLU A 10 -24.30 16.02 6.57
CA GLU A 10 -25.07 14.86 7.03
C GLU A 10 -24.27 13.55 6.95
N ILE A 11 -23.51 13.35 5.88
CA ILE A 11 -22.66 12.16 5.71
C ILE A 11 -21.60 12.09 6.81
N PHE A 12 -20.93 13.19 7.13
CA PHE A 12 -19.90 13.20 8.17
C PHE A 12 -20.48 12.95 9.56
N LYS A 13 -21.61 13.61 9.90
CA LYS A 13 -22.32 13.40 11.16
C LYS A 13 -22.78 11.93 11.31
N LYS A 14 -23.37 11.35 10.26
CA LYS A 14 -23.81 9.95 10.26
C LYS A 14 -22.65 8.97 10.36
N ARG A 15 -21.53 9.25 9.68
CA ARG A 15 -20.32 8.41 9.76
C ARG A 15 -19.75 8.38 11.18
N GLN A 16 -19.70 9.53 11.85
CA GLN A 16 -19.24 9.61 13.24
C GLN A 16 -20.14 8.80 14.18
N GLN A 17 -21.46 8.93 14.05
CA GLN A 17 -22.41 8.14 14.83
C GLN A 17 -22.23 6.63 14.63
N ASN A 18 -22.06 6.20 13.37
CA ASN A 18 -21.84 4.79 13.04
C ASN A 18 -20.54 4.26 13.64
N GLU A 19 -19.48 5.07 13.63
CA GLU A 19 -18.18 4.71 14.20
C GLU A 19 -18.26 4.59 15.73
N LEU A 20 -18.88 5.56 16.41
CA LEU A 20 -19.11 5.51 17.86
C LEU A 20 -19.93 4.27 18.25
N ALA A 21 -21.00 3.99 17.51
CA ALA A 21 -21.83 2.81 17.74
C ALA A 21 -21.06 1.50 17.50
N PHE A 22 -20.18 1.46 16.48
CA PHE A 22 -19.31 0.30 16.24
C PHE A 22 -18.30 0.11 17.38
N LYS A 23 -17.62 1.17 17.81
CA LYS A 23 -16.68 1.13 18.93
C LYS A 23 -17.36 0.66 20.23
N GLN A 24 -18.56 1.16 20.50
CA GLN A 24 -19.34 0.73 21.66
C GLN A 24 -19.69 -0.76 21.60
N ARG A 25 -20.14 -1.26 20.43
CA ARG A 25 -20.42 -2.69 20.24
C ARG A 25 -19.18 -3.56 20.44
N GLU A 26 -18.01 -3.14 19.96
CA GLU A 26 -16.74 -3.86 20.16
C GLU A 26 -16.30 -3.83 21.63
N LYS A 27 -16.44 -2.68 22.32
CA LYS A 27 -16.14 -2.56 23.76
C LYS A 27 -17.07 -3.46 24.59
N ASP A 28 -18.35 -3.51 24.27
CA ASP A 28 -19.32 -4.40 24.92
C ASP A 28 -19.03 -5.88 24.65
N LYS A 29 -18.65 -6.23 23.41
CA LYS A 29 -18.24 -7.59 23.04
C LYS A 29 -16.98 -8.01 23.77
N LYS A 30 -15.96 -7.14 23.85
CA LYS A 30 -14.72 -7.37 24.60
C LYS A 30 -15.02 -7.58 26.09
N ARG A 31 -15.83 -6.70 26.69
CA ARG A 31 -16.29 -6.84 28.08
C ARG A 31 -17.04 -8.15 28.33
N ARG A 32 -17.97 -8.54 27.43
CA ARG A 32 -18.69 -9.83 27.53
C ARG A 32 -17.72 -11.01 27.46
N ASN A 33 -16.76 -10.98 26.54
CA ASN A 33 -15.75 -12.03 26.41
C ASN A 33 -14.83 -12.11 27.62
N GLU A 34 -14.43 -10.97 28.19
CA GLU A 34 -13.65 -10.91 29.43
C GLU A 34 -14.43 -11.50 30.61
N ILE A 35 -15.70 -11.12 30.78
CA ILE A 35 -16.59 -11.69 31.80
C ILE A 35 -16.70 -13.20 31.61
N ILE A 36 -17.00 -13.67 30.39
CA ILE A 36 -17.07 -15.11 30.09
C ILE A 36 -15.73 -15.79 30.42
N SER A 37 -14.60 -15.19 30.08
CA SER A 37 -13.27 -15.75 30.38
C SER A 37 -12.97 -15.82 31.88
N ASN A 38 -13.44 -14.85 32.66
CA ASN A 38 -13.24 -14.79 34.11
C ASN A 38 -14.16 -15.76 34.87
N PHE A 39 -15.38 -15.99 34.37
CA PHE A 39 -16.35 -16.92 34.97
C PHE A 39 -16.27 -18.35 34.41
N LYS A 40 -15.52 -18.57 33.33
CA LYS A 40 -15.29 -19.93 32.83
C LYS A 40 -14.31 -20.65 33.76
N PRO A 41 -14.64 -21.85 34.27
CA PRO A 41 -13.70 -22.62 35.06
C PRO A 41 -12.41 -22.86 34.26
N LYS A 42 -11.25 -22.54 34.86
CA LYS A 42 -9.92 -22.71 34.25
C LYS A 42 -9.68 -24.13 33.72
N TRP A 43 -10.42 -25.08 34.26
CA TRP A 43 -10.35 -26.48 33.90
C TRP A 43 -11.70 -27.15 34.17
N ILE A 44 -12.25 -27.84 33.17
CA ILE A 44 -13.40 -28.73 33.33
C ILE A 44 -12.85 -30.15 33.16
N PRO A 45 -12.87 -30.99 34.21
CA PRO A 45 -12.46 -32.39 34.07
C PRO A 45 -13.29 -33.10 32.99
N ALA A 46 -12.62 -33.84 32.10
CA ALA A 46 -13.24 -34.68 31.08
C ALA A 46 -12.70 -36.12 31.19
N GLY A 47 -13.38 -37.10 30.58
CA GLY A 47 -12.97 -38.51 30.67
C GLY A 47 -13.24 -39.12 32.05
N GLN A 48 -12.35 -39.98 32.54
CA GLN A 48 -12.47 -40.69 33.83
C GLN A 48 -12.39 -39.76 35.05
N PHE A 49 -11.93 -38.52 34.87
CA PHE A 49 -11.89 -37.50 35.92
C PHE A 49 -13.13 -36.59 35.93
N ALA A 50 -14.04 -36.75 34.97
CA ALA A 50 -15.30 -36.01 34.92
C ALA A 50 -16.17 -36.32 36.16
N PRO A 51 -16.85 -35.31 36.72
CA PRO A 51 -17.73 -35.54 37.87
C PRO A 51 -18.88 -36.46 37.48
N THR A 52 -19.07 -37.54 38.22
CA THR A 52 -20.19 -38.47 38.06
C THR A 52 -21.41 -37.99 38.84
N ALA A 53 -22.61 -38.17 38.29
CA ALA A 53 -23.84 -37.79 38.99
C ALA A 53 -24.04 -38.60 40.28
N LEU A 54 -24.59 -37.95 41.31
CA LEU A 54 -24.90 -38.57 42.60
C LEU A 54 -25.78 -39.82 42.40
N GLY A 55 -25.30 -40.98 42.85
CA GLY A 55 -25.98 -42.27 42.73
C GLY A 55 -25.46 -43.20 41.63
N GLN A 56 -24.53 -42.75 40.77
CA GLN A 56 -23.83 -43.64 39.83
C GLN A 56 -22.58 -44.28 40.44
N ALA A 57 -22.29 -45.53 40.06
CA ALA A 57 -21.07 -46.23 40.45
C ALA A 57 -19.85 -45.57 39.80
N VAL A 58 -18.92 -45.08 40.63
CA VAL A 58 -17.65 -44.51 40.17
C VAL A 58 -16.73 -45.65 39.72
N LYS A 59 -16.24 -45.60 38.48
CA LYS A 59 -15.23 -46.55 37.99
C LYS A 59 -13.84 -46.16 38.52
N PRO A 60 -12.99 -47.12 38.92
CA PRO A 60 -11.61 -46.82 39.30
C PRO A 60 -10.85 -46.17 38.14
N ILE A 61 -10.02 -45.18 38.43
CA ILE A 61 -9.22 -44.50 37.40
C ILE A 61 -8.11 -45.44 36.93
N GLU A 62 -8.16 -45.82 35.65
CA GLU A 62 -7.13 -46.61 35.00
C GLU A 62 -6.09 -45.70 34.35
N ASN A 63 -4.81 -45.91 34.70
CA ASN A 63 -3.69 -45.22 34.07
C ASN A 63 -3.76 -43.68 34.16
N ALA A 64 -4.04 -43.17 35.37
CA ALA A 64 -4.25 -41.76 35.70
C ALA A 64 -3.26 -40.78 35.04
N ARG A 65 -1.98 -41.18 34.89
CA ARG A 65 -0.93 -40.33 34.31
C ARG A 65 -1.13 -40.09 32.81
N TYR A 66 -1.54 -41.13 32.07
CA TYR A 66 -1.81 -41.01 30.63
C TYR A 66 -3.06 -40.18 30.38
N GLU A 67 -4.10 -40.38 31.18
CA GLU A 67 -5.33 -39.62 31.01
C GLU A 67 -5.20 -38.15 31.44
N ALA A 68 -4.43 -37.86 32.50
CA ALA A 68 -4.04 -36.49 32.83
C ALA A 68 -3.14 -35.84 31.76
N TYR A 69 -2.36 -36.62 31.02
CA TYR A 69 -1.63 -36.13 29.85
C TYR A 69 -2.58 -35.80 28.70
N GLN A 70 -3.50 -36.70 28.35
CA GLN A 70 -4.51 -36.49 27.31
C GLN A 70 -5.41 -35.29 27.62
N MET A 71 -5.83 -35.10 28.88
CA MET A 71 -6.59 -33.94 29.32
C MET A 71 -5.81 -32.63 29.16
N ARG A 72 -4.49 -32.61 29.41
CA ARG A 72 -3.66 -31.42 29.16
C ARG A 72 -3.50 -31.10 27.67
N VAL A 73 -3.41 -32.14 26.83
CA VAL A 73 -3.38 -31.98 25.36
C VAL A 73 -4.71 -31.42 24.85
N GLN A 74 -5.86 -31.92 25.34
CA GLN A 74 -7.19 -31.44 24.97
C GLN A 74 -7.49 -30.03 25.50
N GLY A 75 -7.10 -29.72 26.75
CA GLY A 75 -7.26 -28.40 27.34
C GLY A 75 -6.47 -27.30 26.59
N ARG A 76 -5.35 -27.68 25.97
CA ARG A 76 -4.54 -26.79 25.10
C ARG A 76 -5.27 -26.45 23.80
N ASN A 77 -6.09 -27.35 23.27
CA ASN A 77 -6.95 -27.12 22.09
C ASN A 77 -8.28 -26.42 22.42
N TYR A 78 -8.76 -26.49 23.66
CA TYR A 78 -9.99 -25.80 24.07
C TYR A 78 -9.84 -24.27 24.10
N ASN A 79 -8.60 -23.78 24.28
CA ASN A 79 -8.26 -22.36 24.22
C ASN A 79 -8.10 -21.84 22.77
N THR A 80 -8.04 -22.73 21.77
CA THR A 80 -7.97 -22.35 20.36
C THR A 80 -9.34 -22.41 19.66
N ASN A 81 -10.27 -23.24 20.15
CA ASN A 81 -11.61 -23.38 19.54
C ASN A 81 -12.61 -22.24 19.89
N ALA A 82 -12.26 -21.33 20.81
CA ALA A 82 -13.01 -20.08 21.02
C ALA A 82 -12.58 -18.95 20.06
N ALA A 83 -11.55 -19.20 19.25
CA ALA A 83 -11.08 -18.32 18.19
C ALA A 83 -11.10 -19.09 16.87
N GLU A 84 -12.27 -19.23 16.28
CA GLU A 84 -12.37 -19.79 14.94
C GLU A 84 -11.69 -18.86 13.91
N SER A 85 -10.82 -19.51 13.13
CA SER A 85 -10.33 -19.13 11.80
C SER A 85 -9.30 -18.01 11.73
N THR A 86 -8.01 -18.38 11.81
CA THR A 86 -7.03 -18.14 10.74
C THR A 86 -5.68 -18.80 11.05
N ASN A 87 -5.22 -19.68 10.14
CA ASN A 87 -3.82 -20.09 9.94
C ASN A 87 -3.04 -20.71 11.11
N ALA A 88 -3.57 -21.77 11.74
CA ALA A 88 -2.79 -22.58 12.68
C ALA A 88 -1.65 -23.40 12.02
N ASN A 89 -1.75 -23.69 10.71
CA ASN A 89 -0.79 -24.58 10.03
C ASN A 89 0.64 -24.00 9.96
N HIS A 90 0.80 -22.69 9.83
CA HIS A 90 2.13 -22.05 9.76
C HIS A 90 2.87 -22.05 11.11
N SER A 91 2.14 -22.16 12.22
CA SER A 91 2.74 -22.19 13.56
C SER A 91 3.29 -23.57 13.94
N LEU A 92 2.74 -24.63 13.32
CA LEU A 92 3.14 -26.02 13.56
C LEU A 92 4.51 -26.33 12.93
N GLU A 93 4.76 -25.82 11.73
CA GLU A 93 5.98 -26.10 10.96
C GLU A 93 7.21 -25.40 11.56
N SER A 94 7.04 -24.22 12.16
CA SER A 94 8.11 -23.48 12.83
C SER A 94 8.60 -24.09 14.15
N MET A 95 7.92 -25.12 14.69
CA MET A 95 8.29 -25.78 15.95
C MET A 95 8.96 -27.16 15.76
N LEU A 96 9.14 -27.64 14.52
CA LEU A 96 9.77 -28.94 14.23
C LEU A 96 11.27 -28.86 13.86
N ILE A 97 11.92 -27.71 14.03
CA ILE A 97 13.38 -27.59 13.80
C ILE A 97 14.13 -27.92 15.10
N PRO A 98 15.06 -28.89 15.10
CA PRO A 98 15.84 -29.24 16.29
C PRO A 98 16.75 -28.07 16.69
N GLU A 99 16.73 -27.73 17.99
CA GLU A 99 17.52 -26.67 18.61
C GLU A 99 19.03 -26.92 18.46
N ASN A 100 19.73 -26.03 17.75
CA ASN A 100 21.10 -25.69 18.11
C ASN A 100 21.38 -24.21 17.78
N ALA A 101 22.15 -23.56 18.66
CA ALA A 101 22.57 -22.16 18.66
C ALA A 101 21.63 -21.12 19.34
N GLY A 102 21.95 -20.82 20.60
CA GLY A 102 22.38 -19.48 21.02
C GLY A 102 21.37 -18.33 21.04
N ASN A 103 21.02 -17.88 22.25
CA ASN A 103 20.60 -16.53 22.65
C ASN A 103 19.59 -15.78 21.76
N ARG A 104 18.33 -15.62 22.22
CA ARG A 104 17.52 -14.39 22.02
C ARG A 104 16.19 -14.43 22.81
N GLY A 105 15.98 -13.37 23.61
CA GLY A 105 14.65 -12.83 23.94
C GLY A 105 13.97 -13.34 25.21
N GLN A 106 14.02 -12.55 26.29
CA GLN A 106 13.00 -12.64 27.34
C GLN A 106 11.63 -12.32 26.73
N LYS A 107 10.74 -13.33 26.65
CA LYS A 107 9.32 -13.11 26.38
C LYS A 107 8.74 -12.28 27.53
N ARG A 108 8.29 -11.06 27.27
CA ARG A 108 7.53 -10.25 28.23
C ARG A 108 6.26 -11.02 28.65
N LYS A 109 5.90 -10.92 29.93
CA LYS A 109 4.67 -11.52 30.47
C LYS A 109 3.46 -10.87 29.78
N ILE A 110 2.51 -11.69 29.34
CA ILE A 110 1.23 -11.30 28.71
C ILE A 110 0.39 -10.36 29.60
N GLU A 111 0.66 -10.28 30.91
CA GLU A 111 -0.08 -9.43 31.84
C GLU A 111 0.24 -7.94 31.68
N GLU A 112 1.42 -7.55 31.18
CA GLU A 112 1.79 -6.14 30.99
C GLU A 112 1.14 -5.49 29.76
N VAL A 113 0.61 -6.29 28.81
CA VAL A 113 -0.03 -5.77 27.57
C VAL A 113 -1.53 -5.51 27.77
N ARG A 114 -2.12 -5.89 28.91
CA ARG A 114 -3.58 -5.89 29.08
C ARG A 114 -4.18 -4.62 29.70
N ALA A 115 -3.36 -3.68 30.19
CA ALA A 115 -3.87 -2.61 31.05
C ALA A 115 -3.91 -1.20 30.44
N ASP A 116 -3.19 -0.88 29.35
CA ASP A 116 -3.02 0.55 28.96
C ASP A 116 -3.25 0.93 27.48
N ASP A 117 -3.67 0.02 26.59
CA ASP A 117 -3.53 0.26 25.14
C ASP A 117 -4.80 0.62 24.34
N ASP A 118 -5.89 1.12 24.95
CA ASP A 118 -7.18 1.21 24.20
C ASP A 118 -8.05 2.47 24.40
N ASP A 119 -7.57 3.59 24.97
CA ASP A 119 -8.41 4.80 25.11
C ASP A 119 -7.69 6.16 24.86
N GLU A 120 -6.45 6.22 24.36
CA GLU A 120 -5.91 7.47 23.76
C GLU A 120 -6.20 7.50 22.26
N GLN A 121 -7.45 7.84 21.91
CA GLN A 121 -7.77 8.22 20.53
C GLN A 121 -6.91 9.43 20.15
N SER A 122 -6.05 9.26 19.15
CA SER A 122 -5.38 10.38 18.48
C SER A 122 -6.42 11.46 18.20
N HIS A 123 -6.23 12.65 18.77
CA HIS A 123 -7.16 13.76 18.67
C HIS A 123 -7.34 14.13 17.19
N ASP A 124 -8.51 13.84 16.61
CA ASP A 124 -8.84 14.29 15.26
C ASP A 124 -9.03 15.81 15.30
N GLU A 125 -8.04 16.56 14.80
CA GLU A 125 -8.04 18.02 14.81
C GLU A 125 -9.13 18.61 13.91
N VAL A 126 -9.48 17.90 12.82
CA VAL A 126 -10.39 18.41 11.78
C VAL A 126 -11.84 18.35 12.26
N ARG A 127 -12.23 17.29 12.95
CA ARG A 127 -13.60 17.09 13.48
C ARG A 127 -14.65 17.32 12.40
N LEU A 128 -14.68 16.42 11.43
CA LEU A 128 -15.56 16.50 10.25
C LEU A 128 -17.06 16.56 10.60
N TRP A 129 -17.45 16.14 11.81
CA TRP A 129 -18.83 16.15 12.29
C TRP A 129 -19.28 17.46 12.95
N GLU A 130 -18.37 18.42 13.15
CA GLU A 130 -18.63 19.72 13.77
C GLU A 130 -18.63 20.84 12.73
N ASP A 131 -19.49 21.85 12.94
CA ASP A 131 -19.53 23.03 12.08
C ASP A 131 -18.14 23.71 11.99
N GLY A 132 -17.81 24.26 10.83
CA GLY A 132 -16.47 24.81 10.56
C GLY A 132 -15.38 23.78 10.28
N PHE A 133 -15.72 22.50 10.05
CA PHE A 133 -14.72 21.46 9.73
C PHE A 133 -13.91 21.77 8.47
N LYS A 134 -14.52 22.45 7.50
CA LYS A 134 -13.87 22.79 6.24
C LYS A 134 -12.70 23.73 6.44
N ASP A 135 -12.87 24.71 7.31
CA ASP A 135 -11.82 25.67 7.65
C ASP A 135 -10.69 24.99 8.40
N ARG A 136 -11.03 24.18 9.43
CA ARG A 136 -10.05 23.36 10.16
C ARG A 136 -9.30 22.38 9.25
N TYR A 137 -9.98 21.80 8.27
CA TYR A 137 -9.38 20.87 7.31
C TYR A 137 -8.31 21.56 6.45
N TYR A 138 -8.66 22.68 5.81
CA TYR A 138 -7.72 23.39 4.96
C TYR A 138 -6.56 23.98 5.74
N GLU A 139 -6.80 24.49 6.95
CA GLU A 139 -5.75 24.97 7.85
C GLU A 139 -4.81 23.84 8.29
N SER A 140 -5.35 22.74 8.81
CA SER A 140 -4.55 21.60 9.31
C SER A 140 -3.81 20.84 8.20
N LYS A 141 -4.45 20.63 7.04
CA LYS A 141 -3.91 19.75 5.97
C LYS A 141 -3.12 20.47 4.88
N PHE A 142 -3.40 21.76 4.66
CA PHE A 142 -2.74 22.53 3.61
C PHE A 142 -1.97 23.74 4.14
N ASP A 143 -2.05 24.05 5.44
CA ASP A 143 -1.42 25.23 6.06
C ASP A 143 -1.84 26.54 5.38
N VAL A 144 -3.13 26.64 5.04
CA VAL A 144 -3.71 27.82 4.39
C VAL A 144 -4.81 28.44 5.23
N SER A 145 -4.86 29.78 5.21
CA SER A 145 -5.92 30.55 5.86
C SER A 145 -7.31 30.16 5.33
N PRO A 146 -8.34 30.11 6.20
CA PRO A 146 -9.72 29.83 5.80
C PRO A 146 -10.26 30.75 4.69
N ASP A 147 -9.80 32.00 4.66
CA ASP A 147 -10.26 33.02 3.71
C ASP A 147 -9.69 32.83 2.29
N ASN A 148 -8.73 31.92 2.11
CA ASN A 148 -8.10 31.67 0.82
C ASN A 148 -8.96 30.74 -0.07
N LEU A 149 -10.14 31.22 -0.45
CA LEU A 149 -11.06 30.50 -1.34
C LEU A 149 -10.44 30.23 -2.72
N ALA A 150 -9.56 31.10 -3.20
CA ALA A 150 -8.84 30.91 -4.46
C ALA A 150 -7.98 29.63 -4.43
N PHE A 151 -7.31 29.36 -3.31
CA PHE A 151 -6.55 28.13 -3.12
C PHE A 151 -7.46 26.89 -3.12
N ARG A 152 -8.57 26.90 -2.36
CA ARG A 152 -9.54 25.78 -2.32
C ARG A 152 -10.06 25.44 -3.72
N ASN A 153 -10.46 26.47 -4.46
CA ASN A 153 -10.90 26.34 -5.85
C ASN A 153 -9.80 25.76 -6.73
N ASN A 154 -8.54 26.20 -6.56
CA ASN A 154 -7.42 25.67 -7.34
C ASN A 154 -7.17 24.18 -7.05
N VAL A 155 -7.28 23.73 -5.79
CA VAL A 155 -7.18 22.30 -5.44
C VAL A 155 -8.29 21.50 -6.14
N ALA A 156 -9.53 21.98 -6.11
CA ALA A 156 -10.66 21.39 -6.83
C ALA A 156 -10.41 21.30 -8.35
N LEU A 157 -9.91 22.39 -8.96
CA LEU A 157 -9.59 22.41 -10.39
C LEU A 157 -8.48 21.42 -10.75
N GLN A 158 -7.41 21.32 -9.95
CA GLN A 158 -6.37 20.30 -10.18
C GLN A 158 -6.91 18.88 -9.99
N TYR A 159 -7.85 18.68 -9.06
CA TYR A 159 -8.48 17.37 -8.84
C TYR A 159 -9.32 16.96 -10.05
N VAL A 160 -10.17 17.86 -10.58
CA VAL A 160 -10.94 17.60 -11.82
C VAL A 160 -10.01 17.32 -12.98
N ARG A 161 -8.91 18.09 -13.12
CA ARG A 161 -7.90 17.83 -14.15
C ARG A 161 -7.33 16.42 -14.01
N GLY A 162 -7.10 15.95 -12.79
CA GLY A 162 -6.69 14.57 -12.53
C GLY A 162 -7.71 13.53 -12.92
N LEU A 163 -9.00 13.76 -12.65
CA LEU A 163 -10.06 12.87 -13.12
C LEU A 163 -10.07 12.76 -14.65
N CYS A 164 -9.91 13.89 -15.36
CA CYS A 164 -9.79 13.90 -16.82
C CYS A 164 -8.53 13.15 -17.30
N TRP A 165 -7.40 13.32 -16.59
CA TRP A 165 -6.16 12.60 -16.91
C TRP A 165 -6.34 11.09 -16.76
N VAL A 166 -6.93 10.63 -15.65
CA VAL A 166 -7.19 9.21 -15.37
C VAL A 166 -8.15 8.65 -16.42
N LEU A 167 -9.25 9.34 -16.72
CA LEU A 167 -10.20 8.86 -17.72
C LEU A 167 -9.54 8.70 -19.11
N ARG A 168 -8.70 9.65 -19.52
CA ARG A 168 -7.92 9.52 -20.77
C ARG A 168 -6.92 8.38 -20.69
N TYR A 169 -6.22 8.22 -19.56
CA TYR A 169 -5.26 7.12 -19.35
C TYR A 169 -5.86 5.75 -19.67
N TYR A 170 -7.07 5.49 -19.19
CA TYR A 170 -7.76 4.21 -19.42
C TYR A 170 -8.28 4.03 -20.85
N TYR A 171 -8.81 5.08 -21.48
CA TYR A 171 -9.53 4.95 -22.76
C TYR A 171 -8.70 5.33 -24.00
N GLN A 172 -7.67 6.15 -23.84
CA GLN A 172 -6.88 6.74 -24.93
C GLN A 172 -5.36 6.65 -24.68
N GLY A 173 -4.93 6.05 -23.57
CA GLY A 173 -3.53 6.01 -23.16
C GLY A 173 -3.08 7.26 -22.41
N CYS A 174 -1.80 7.31 -22.04
CA CYS A 174 -1.25 8.36 -21.20
C CYS A 174 -1.35 9.75 -21.84
N ALA A 175 -2.17 10.62 -21.23
CA ALA A 175 -2.40 11.98 -21.72
C ALA A 175 -1.20 12.91 -21.49
N SER A 176 -0.45 12.69 -20.41
CA SER A 176 0.81 13.37 -20.13
C SER A 176 1.61 12.61 -19.08
N TRP A 177 2.89 12.36 -19.38
CA TRP A 177 3.84 11.71 -18.47
C TRP A 177 4.36 12.63 -17.36
N ARG A 178 4.12 13.95 -17.47
CA ARG A 178 4.63 14.97 -16.54
C ARG A 178 3.57 15.47 -15.57
N TRP A 179 2.29 15.33 -15.94
CA TRP A 179 1.20 15.80 -15.10
C TRP A 179 1.09 14.95 -13.83
N TYR A 180 0.93 15.62 -12.69
CA TYR A 180 0.64 15.00 -11.40
C TYR A 180 -0.30 15.91 -10.61
N PHE A 181 -0.96 15.36 -9.58
CA PHE A 181 -1.77 16.13 -8.65
C PHE A 181 -0.85 16.71 -7.54
N PRO A 182 -0.67 18.04 -7.45
CA PRO A 182 0.39 18.64 -6.63
C PRO A 182 -0.02 18.87 -5.18
N TYR A 183 -0.85 17.99 -4.63
CA TYR A 183 -1.32 18.07 -3.25
C TYR A 183 -1.41 16.67 -2.63
N HIS A 184 -1.18 16.58 -1.32
CA HIS A 184 -1.30 15.32 -0.57
C HIS A 184 -2.75 14.94 -0.26
N TYR A 185 -3.66 15.92 -0.30
CA TYR A 185 -5.04 15.78 0.15
C TYR A 185 -6.02 16.25 -0.91
N ALA A 186 -7.21 15.65 -0.89
CA ALA A 186 -8.30 15.97 -1.81
C ALA A 186 -9.12 17.17 -1.30
N PRO A 187 -9.78 17.94 -2.19
CA PRO A 187 -10.74 18.95 -1.78
C PRO A 187 -12.09 18.30 -1.39
N PHE A 188 -13.00 19.08 -0.80
CA PHE A 188 -14.38 18.63 -0.55
C PHE A 188 -15.22 18.69 -1.83
N ALA A 189 -16.30 17.91 -1.91
CA ALA A 189 -17.21 17.93 -3.05
C ALA A 189 -17.88 19.30 -3.23
N SER A 190 -18.17 20.01 -2.14
CA SER A 190 -18.67 21.39 -2.19
C SER A 190 -17.68 22.41 -2.75
N ASP A 191 -16.39 22.08 -2.89
CA ASP A 191 -15.38 22.96 -3.52
C ASP A 191 -15.38 22.90 -5.05
N PHE A 192 -16.11 21.95 -5.65
CA PHE A 192 -16.17 21.79 -7.11
C PHE A 192 -17.14 22.79 -7.76
N ILE A 193 -16.85 24.08 -7.58
CA ILE A 193 -17.60 25.18 -8.17
C ILE A 193 -17.00 25.59 -9.51
N ASN A 194 -17.86 25.95 -10.48
CA ASN A 194 -17.46 26.50 -11.80
C ASN A 194 -16.43 25.66 -12.59
N ILE A 195 -16.45 24.34 -12.44
CA ILE A 195 -15.48 23.43 -13.08
C ILE A 195 -15.62 23.34 -14.61
N GLY A 196 -16.73 23.81 -15.18
CA GLY A 196 -17.01 23.75 -16.62
C GLY A 196 -16.06 24.58 -17.49
N GLY A 197 -15.38 25.58 -16.92
CA GLY A 197 -14.39 26.41 -17.62
C GLY A 197 -12.95 25.85 -17.57
N LEU A 198 -12.74 24.70 -16.92
CA LEU A 198 -11.41 24.13 -16.76
C LEU A 198 -10.86 23.59 -18.08
N SER A 199 -9.65 24.02 -18.46
CA SER A 199 -8.94 23.40 -19.57
C SER A 199 -8.60 21.94 -19.25
N THR A 200 -9.02 21.04 -20.14
CA THR A 200 -8.70 19.61 -20.08
C THR A 200 -7.52 19.25 -20.99
N GLU A 201 -6.78 20.27 -21.44
CA GLU A 201 -5.58 20.07 -22.25
C GLU A 201 -4.38 19.74 -21.36
N PHE A 202 -3.61 18.76 -21.80
CA PHE A 202 -2.34 18.38 -21.18
C PHE A 202 -1.20 18.70 -22.15
N GLU A 203 0.01 18.88 -21.60
CA GLU A 203 1.22 19.07 -22.41
C GLU A 203 1.37 17.90 -23.38
N LYS A 204 1.41 18.21 -24.67
CA LYS A 204 1.57 17.22 -25.74
C LYS A 204 3.05 16.88 -25.91
N GLY A 205 3.33 15.66 -26.37
CA GLY A 205 4.70 15.22 -26.66
C GLY A 205 5.55 14.96 -25.42
N THR A 206 4.96 14.89 -24.23
CA THR A 206 5.68 14.43 -23.04
C THR A 206 6.12 12.98 -23.21
N ILE A 207 7.32 12.68 -22.75
CA ILE A 207 7.92 11.34 -22.80
C ILE A 207 8.10 10.80 -21.38
N PRO A 208 8.11 9.47 -21.18
CA PRO A 208 8.46 8.88 -19.90
C PRO A 208 9.90 9.22 -19.51
N PHE A 209 10.17 9.27 -18.21
CA PHE A 209 11.52 9.39 -17.68
C PHE A 209 12.34 8.17 -18.10
N ARG A 210 13.66 8.35 -18.24
CA ARG A 210 14.53 7.18 -18.42
C ARG A 210 14.54 6.34 -17.14
N PRO A 211 14.78 5.02 -17.22
CA PRO A 211 14.72 4.14 -16.06
C PRO A 211 15.50 4.64 -14.84
N LEU A 212 16.74 5.09 -15.01
CA LEU A 212 17.58 5.55 -13.90
C LEU A 212 17.12 6.90 -13.33
N GLU A 213 16.62 7.80 -14.19
CA GLU A 213 16.06 9.09 -13.77
C GLU A 213 14.82 8.87 -12.91
N GLN A 214 13.96 7.94 -13.33
CA GLN A 214 12.79 7.53 -12.57
C GLN A 214 13.19 6.92 -11.23
N LEU A 215 14.24 6.09 -11.16
CA LEU A 215 14.75 5.58 -9.88
C LEU A 215 15.17 6.70 -8.93
N MET A 216 15.84 7.74 -9.43
CA MET A 216 16.20 8.90 -8.62
C MET A 216 14.96 9.67 -8.14
N GLY A 217 13.86 9.65 -8.90
CA GLY A 217 12.60 10.29 -8.51
C GLY A 217 11.73 9.49 -7.53
N VAL A 218 11.97 8.17 -7.36
CA VAL A 218 11.10 7.30 -6.54
C VAL A 218 11.80 6.65 -5.35
N PHE A 219 13.11 6.43 -5.40
CA PHE A 219 13.81 5.71 -4.34
C PHE A 219 14.20 6.62 -3.17
N PRO A 220 14.08 6.13 -1.92
CA PRO A 220 14.71 6.78 -0.78
C PRO A 220 16.22 6.58 -0.81
N ALA A 221 16.96 7.41 -0.07
CA ALA A 221 18.42 7.32 0.05
C ALA A 221 18.92 5.93 0.50
N ALA A 222 18.14 5.22 1.33
CA ALA A 222 18.47 3.87 1.80
C ALA A 222 18.58 2.82 0.67
N SER A 223 17.98 3.10 -0.50
CA SER A 223 17.98 2.23 -1.68
C SER A 223 19.00 2.66 -2.75
N ASN A 224 19.95 3.53 -2.40
CA ASN A 224 20.94 4.10 -3.33
C ASN A 224 21.82 3.06 -4.05
N LYS A 225 21.93 1.82 -3.54
CA LYS A 225 22.66 0.70 -4.17
C LYS A 225 22.11 0.29 -5.54
N HIS A 226 20.90 0.73 -5.90
CA HIS A 226 20.24 0.36 -7.16
C HIS A 226 20.44 1.38 -8.28
N VAL A 227 20.97 2.57 -7.95
CA VAL A 227 21.34 3.61 -8.91
C VAL A 227 22.86 3.63 -9.11
N PRO A 228 23.35 4.26 -10.20
CA PRO A 228 24.80 4.39 -10.41
C PRO A 228 25.51 5.03 -9.23
N VAL A 229 26.71 4.56 -8.90
CA VAL A 229 27.50 5.05 -7.74
C VAL A 229 27.67 6.58 -7.73
N PRO A 230 27.89 7.27 -8.86
CA PRO A 230 27.97 8.74 -8.85
C PRO A 230 26.64 9.41 -8.49
N TRP A 231 25.51 8.81 -8.90
CA TRP A 231 24.16 9.33 -8.64
C TRP A 231 23.72 9.04 -7.19
N ALA A 232 24.11 7.88 -6.65
CA ALA A 232 23.87 7.52 -5.25
C ALA A 232 24.36 8.59 -4.27
N LYS A 233 25.48 9.26 -4.59
CA LYS A 233 26.02 10.36 -3.78
C LYS A 233 25.06 11.56 -3.70
N LEU A 234 24.30 11.83 -4.75
CA LEU A 234 23.32 12.93 -4.77
C LEU A 234 22.17 12.71 -3.79
N MET A 235 21.91 11.46 -3.39
CA MET A 235 20.86 11.11 -2.43
C MET A 235 21.31 11.22 -0.97
N THR A 236 22.62 11.26 -0.70
CA THR A 236 23.18 11.18 0.65
C THR A 236 24.09 12.35 1.03
N ASP A 237 24.70 13.02 0.05
CA ASP A 237 25.59 14.16 0.32
C ASP A 237 24.77 15.38 0.77
N PRO A 238 24.98 15.92 1.98
CA PRO A 238 24.31 17.13 2.45
C PRO A 238 24.51 18.36 1.57
N LYS A 239 25.54 18.36 0.72
CA LYS A 239 25.82 19.45 -0.25
C LYS A 239 25.16 19.24 -1.61
N SER A 240 24.45 18.12 -1.81
CA SER A 240 23.74 17.85 -3.06
C SER A 240 22.64 18.88 -3.28
N GLN A 241 22.49 19.32 -4.54
CA GLN A 241 21.48 20.31 -4.94
C GLN A 241 20.04 19.79 -4.87
N ILE A 242 19.88 18.49 -4.66
CA ILE A 242 18.59 17.78 -4.60
C ILE A 242 18.46 16.94 -3.32
N ILE A 243 19.27 17.21 -2.30
CA ILE A 243 19.23 16.46 -1.03
C ILE A 243 17.88 16.59 -0.33
N ASP A 244 17.18 17.70 -0.54
CA ASP A 244 15.83 17.97 -0.02
C ASP A 244 14.77 16.98 -0.53
N PHE A 245 15.04 16.25 -1.61
CA PHE A 245 14.13 15.20 -2.10
C PHE A 245 14.20 13.90 -1.30
N TYR A 246 15.24 13.72 -0.47
CA TYR A 246 15.52 12.45 0.22
C TYR A 246 15.57 12.60 1.74
N PRO A 247 14.48 13.01 2.41
CA PRO A 247 14.45 13.05 3.86
C PRO A 247 14.62 11.63 4.44
N GLU A 248 15.43 11.51 5.49
CA GLU A 248 15.60 10.22 6.20
C GLU A 248 14.35 9.84 7.00
N ASP A 249 13.64 10.85 7.53
CA ASP A 249 12.42 10.69 8.30
C ASP A 249 11.35 11.68 7.79
N PHE A 250 10.10 11.24 7.76
CA PHE A 250 8.97 12.03 7.26
C PHE A 250 7.70 11.67 8.01
N LYS A 251 6.78 12.64 8.07
CA LYS A 251 5.53 12.47 8.81
C LYS A 251 4.56 11.60 8.01
N ILE A 252 3.88 10.68 8.70
CA ILE A 252 2.73 9.95 8.17
C ILE A 252 1.49 10.47 8.88
N ASP A 253 0.60 11.12 8.14
CA ASP A 253 -0.70 11.55 8.65
C ASP A 253 -1.72 10.42 8.50
N LEU A 254 -2.18 9.87 9.62
CA LEU A 254 -3.20 8.81 9.62
C LEU A 254 -4.53 9.28 9.02
N ASN A 255 -4.85 10.58 9.06
CA ASN A 255 -6.05 11.17 8.47
C ASN A 255 -7.34 10.37 8.77
N GLY A 256 -7.54 10.02 10.04
CA GLY A 256 -8.68 9.24 10.52
C GLY A 256 -8.65 7.74 10.18
N LYS A 257 -7.51 7.21 9.73
CA LYS A 257 -7.31 5.78 9.47
C LYS A 257 -6.64 5.08 10.65
N LYS A 258 -6.86 3.76 10.74
CA LYS A 258 -6.38 2.95 11.87
C LYS A 258 -4.91 2.56 11.73
N PHE A 259 -4.43 2.34 10.51
CA PHE A 259 -3.10 1.81 10.27
C PHE A 259 -2.23 2.77 9.45
N ALA A 260 -0.95 2.84 9.76
CA ALA A 260 0.01 3.74 9.11
C ALA A 260 0.08 3.57 7.58
N TRP A 261 -0.07 2.34 7.06
CA TRP A 261 -0.09 2.07 5.61
C TRP A 261 -1.31 2.64 4.88
N GLN A 262 -2.35 3.05 5.62
CA GLN A 262 -3.51 3.78 5.09
C GLN A 262 -3.35 5.29 5.19
N GLY A 263 -2.33 5.76 5.92
CA GLY A 263 -2.03 7.17 6.11
C GLY A 263 -1.37 7.78 4.88
N VAL A 264 -1.22 9.10 4.93
CA VAL A 264 -0.60 9.91 3.88
C VAL A 264 0.85 10.18 4.27
N ALA A 265 1.79 9.73 3.44
CA ALA A 265 3.20 10.08 3.58
C ALA A 265 3.42 11.52 3.10
N LEU A 266 3.85 12.40 4.00
CA LEU A 266 4.10 13.81 3.71
C LEU A 266 5.55 13.98 3.21
N LEU A 267 5.72 13.73 1.92
CA LEU A 267 7.01 13.87 1.23
C LEU A 267 7.03 15.12 0.35
N PRO A 268 8.19 15.78 0.19
CA PRO A 268 8.30 16.85 -0.79
C PRO A 268 8.13 16.29 -2.22
N PHE A 269 7.38 17.00 -3.06
CA PHE A 269 7.29 16.65 -4.48
C PHE A 269 8.62 16.94 -5.19
N VAL A 270 9.05 16.00 -6.03
CA VAL A 270 10.29 16.13 -6.81
C VAL A 270 10.10 17.15 -7.92
N ASP A 271 10.97 18.16 -7.97
CA ASP A 271 11.07 19.06 -9.12
C ASP A 271 11.90 18.40 -10.21
N GLU A 272 11.21 17.93 -11.26
CA GLU A 272 11.79 17.29 -12.45
C GLU A 272 12.96 18.09 -13.06
N LYS A 273 12.83 19.42 -13.16
CA LYS A 273 13.86 20.25 -13.79
C LYS A 273 15.12 20.31 -12.93
N ARG A 274 14.96 20.40 -11.61
CA ARG A 274 16.08 20.35 -10.66
C ARG A 274 16.74 18.97 -10.66
N LEU A 275 15.94 17.91 -10.68
CA LEU A 275 16.43 16.53 -10.75
C LEU A 275 17.32 16.35 -11.98
N PHE A 276 16.81 16.63 -13.18
CA PHE A 276 17.59 16.43 -14.41
C PHE A 276 18.84 17.29 -14.46
N LYS A 277 18.74 18.56 -14.02
CA LYS A 277 19.91 19.46 -13.95
C LYS A 277 21.02 18.89 -13.05
N ALA A 278 20.67 18.25 -11.94
CA ALA A 278 21.64 17.62 -11.04
C ALA A 278 22.28 16.35 -11.65
N LEU A 279 21.56 15.64 -12.53
CA LEU A 279 22.05 14.42 -13.18
C LEU A 279 22.95 14.69 -14.40
N VAL A 280 22.76 15.81 -15.10
CA VAL A 280 23.51 16.19 -16.33
C VAL A 280 25.02 15.93 -16.22
N PRO A 281 25.74 16.37 -15.17
CA PRO A 281 27.20 16.19 -15.07
C PRO A 281 27.65 14.73 -14.97
N TYR A 282 26.75 13.80 -14.66
CA TYR A 282 27.08 12.42 -14.34
C TYR A 282 26.68 11.42 -15.42
N TYR A 283 26.02 11.83 -16.51
CA TYR A 283 25.66 10.88 -17.58
C TYR A 283 26.88 10.25 -18.25
N GLU A 284 27.97 10.98 -18.39
CA GLU A 284 29.21 10.47 -18.98
C GLU A 284 29.92 9.45 -18.08
N SER A 285 29.66 9.50 -16.77
CA SER A 285 30.24 8.59 -15.77
C SER A 285 29.53 7.23 -15.69
N LEU A 286 28.44 7.04 -16.44
CA LEU A 286 27.72 5.77 -16.50
C LEU A 286 28.54 4.71 -17.23
N THR A 287 28.56 3.50 -16.68
CA THR A 287 29.11 2.34 -17.37
C THR A 287 28.27 1.98 -18.61
N GLU A 288 28.84 1.23 -19.55
CA GLU A 288 28.10 0.79 -20.75
C GLU A 288 26.87 -0.06 -20.41
N ALA A 289 26.96 -0.90 -19.36
CA ALA A 289 25.81 -1.66 -18.86
C ALA A 289 24.71 -0.75 -18.29
N GLU A 290 25.10 0.33 -17.61
CA GLU A 290 24.15 1.32 -17.07
C GLU A 290 23.49 2.15 -18.17
N LYS A 291 24.26 2.56 -19.19
CA LYS A 291 23.72 3.21 -20.38
C LYS A 291 22.70 2.32 -21.08
N LYS A 292 23.03 1.03 -21.28
CA LYS A 292 22.14 0.05 -21.92
C LYS A 292 20.81 -0.11 -21.18
N ARG A 293 20.82 -0.21 -19.84
CA ARG A 293 19.59 -0.31 -19.04
C ARG A 293 18.82 1.01 -18.85
N ASN A 294 19.38 2.13 -19.30
CA ASN A 294 18.77 3.46 -19.19
C ASN A 294 18.09 3.93 -20.50
N ILE A 295 17.85 3.01 -21.42
CA ILE A 295 17.18 3.26 -22.70
C ILE A 295 15.85 2.49 -22.71
N ARG A 296 14.85 3.03 -23.40
CA ARG A 296 13.59 2.33 -23.64
C ARG A 296 13.86 1.16 -24.59
N GLY A 297 13.54 -0.06 -24.16
CA GLY A 297 13.62 -1.25 -25.00
C GLY A 297 12.34 -1.50 -25.80
N ASP A 298 12.40 -2.54 -26.61
CA ASP A 298 11.29 -3.02 -27.44
C ASP A 298 10.62 -4.25 -26.83
N ASP A 299 9.34 -4.43 -27.14
CA ASP A 299 8.61 -5.65 -26.81
C ASP A 299 9.15 -6.82 -27.65
N ARG A 300 9.13 -8.04 -27.08
CA ARG A 300 9.64 -9.25 -27.74
C ARG A 300 8.51 -10.23 -28.06
N LEU A 301 8.43 -10.66 -29.32
CA LEU A 301 7.52 -11.71 -29.77
C LEU A 301 8.29 -13.03 -29.91
N TYR A 302 7.86 -14.05 -29.16
CA TYR A 302 8.38 -15.41 -29.27
C TYR A 302 7.31 -16.33 -29.86
N ILE A 303 7.71 -17.14 -30.86
CA ILE A 303 6.80 -18.04 -31.56
C ILE A 303 7.34 -19.46 -31.48
N ALA A 304 6.49 -20.39 -31.03
CA ALA A 304 6.82 -21.81 -30.97
C ALA A 304 6.91 -22.43 -32.38
N MET A 305 7.73 -23.46 -32.54
CA MET A 305 7.94 -24.15 -33.84
C MET A 305 6.65 -24.71 -34.45
N GLY A 306 5.67 -25.09 -33.62
CA GLY A 306 4.38 -25.61 -34.08
C GLY A 306 3.36 -24.54 -34.50
N ASN A 307 3.69 -23.25 -34.36
CA ASN A 307 2.78 -22.17 -34.74
C ASN A 307 2.73 -22.00 -36.27
N SER A 308 1.55 -21.67 -36.80
CA SER A 308 1.29 -21.45 -38.22
C SER A 308 2.23 -20.41 -38.87
N ASN A 309 2.65 -19.40 -38.12
CA ASN A 309 3.52 -18.31 -38.58
C ASN A 309 5.01 -18.53 -38.29
N TYR A 310 5.40 -19.67 -37.72
CA TYR A 310 6.82 -19.97 -37.47
C TYR A 310 7.65 -19.91 -38.75
N ASN A 311 7.18 -20.51 -39.84
CA ASN A 311 7.89 -20.52 -41.12
C ASN A 311 8.00 -19.12 -41.74
N PHE A 312 6.98 -18.28 -41.56
CA PHE A 312 7.01 -16.89 -42.02
C PHE A 312 8.09 -16.10 -41.29
N ILE A 313 8.07 -16.11 -39.95
CA ILE A 313 9.07 -15.39 -39.13
C ILE A 313 10.48 -15.96 -39.37
N LYS A 314 10.64 -17.28 -39.44
CA LYS A 314 11.91 -17.91 -39.81
C LYS A 314 12.39 -17.45 -41.20
N GLY A 315 11.47 -17.30 -42.15
CA GLY A 315 11.75 -16.75 -43.47
C GLY A 315 12.29 -15.32 -43.42
N LEU A 316 11.78 -14.48 -42.51
CA LEU A 316 12.29 -13.11 -42.31
C LEU A 316 13.77 -13.14 -41.88
N TYR A 317 14.11 -13.94 -40.88
CA TYR A 317 15.51 -14.12 -40.44
C TYR A 317 16.41 -14.68 -41.56
N THR A 318 15.92 -15.68 -42.30
CA THR A 318 16.71 -16.32 -43.38
C THR A 318 17.03 -15.35 -44.52
N ASN A 319 16.09 -14.47 -44.86
CA ASN A 319 16.26 -13.50 -45.93
C ASN A 319 16.86 -12.16 -45.45
N GLN A 320 17.13 -12.03 -44.14
CA GLN A 320 17.60 -10.80 -43.50
C GLN A 320 16.68 -9.58 -43.76
N ILE A 321 15.37 -9.83 -43.86
CA ILE A 321 14.36 -8.79 -44.12
C ILE A 321 13.72 -8.43 -42.79
N GLY A 322 13.79 -7.15 -42.41
CA GLY A 322 13.10 -6.64 -41.22
C GLY A 322 14.00 -6.16 -40.09
N PHE A 323 15.32 -6.02 -40.28
CA PHE A 323 16.21 -5.41 -39.29
C PHE A 323 16.07 -3.88 -39.20
N ASN A 324 15.74 -3.23 -40.33
CA ASN A 324 15.64 -1.76 -40.41
C ASN A 324 14.22 -1.28 -40.67
N ASN A 325 13.31 -2.18 -41.07
CA ASN A 325 11.95 -1.84 -41.47
C ASN A 325 10.97 -2.75 -40.75
N GLU A 326 9.95 -2.16 -40.15
CA GLU A 326 8.84 -2.87 -39.53
C GLU A 326 8.04 -3.66 -40.58
N ILE A 327 7.68 -4.89 -40.23
CA ILE A 327 6.91 -5.81 -41.08
C ILE A 327 5.58 -6.11 -40.39
N GLU A 328 4.48 -5.90 -41.10
CA GLU A 328 3.16 -6.25 -40.59
C GLU A 328 3.01 -7.77 -40.43
N ILE A 329 2.50 -8.18 -39.27
CA ILE A 329 2.12 -9.55 -38.99
C ILE A 329 0.64 -9.60 -38.61
N SER A 330 -0.06 -10.62 -39.12
CA SER A 330 -1.44 -10.93 -38.74
C SER A 330 -1.59 -12.44 -38.59
N THR A 331 -1.84 -12.91 -37.37
CA THR A 331 -1.95 -14.35 -37.03
C THR A 331 -3.05 -14.58 -36.03
N ASP A 332 -4.01 -15.47 -36.34
CA ASP A 332 -5.03 -15.94 -35.39
C ASP A 332 -5.73 -14.82 -34.58
N GLY A 333 -5.96 -13.67 -35.21
CA GLY A 333 -6.54 -12.48 -34.59
C GLY A 333 -5.55 -11.48 -33.96
N MET A 334 -4.28 -11.86 -33.76
CA MET A 334 -3.19 -10.94 -33.41
C MET A 334 -2.79 -10.13 -34.64
N ARG A 335 -2.60 -8.83 -34.47
CA ARG A 335 -2.08 -7.91 -35.50
C ARG A 335 -1.06 -6.97 -34.89
N GLY A 336 -0.08 -6.58 -35.67
CA GLY A 336 0.92 -5.60 -35.29
C GLY A 336 2.05 -5.53 -36.29
N THR A 337 3.14 -4.89 -35.90
CA THR A 337 4.39 -4.85 -36.66
C THR A 337 5.50 -5.55 -35.88
N VAL A 338 6.47 -6.12 -36.59
CA VAL A 338 7.65 -6.76 -36.02
C VAL A 338 8.92 -6.25 -36.68
N LEU A 339 9.98 -6.16 -35.89
CA LEU A 339 11.35 -5.94 -36.33
C LEU A 339 12.18 -7.18 -35.96
N LEU A 340 13.16 -7.54 -36.77
CA LEU A 340 14.08 -8.62 -36.45
C LEU A 340 15.00 -8.22 -35.28
N SER A 341 15.12 -9.13 -34.32
CA SER A 341 16.00 -9.00 -33.16
C SER A 341 17.44 -9.29 -33.57
N GLU A 342 18.40 -8.46 -33.18
CA GLU A 342 19.84 -8.73 -33.42
C GLU A 342 20.42 -9.85 -32.55
N ASP A 343 19.71 -10.20 -31.47
CA ASP A 343 20.11 -11.09 -30.38
C ASP A 343 19.58 -12.53 -30.51
N CYS A 344 19.08 -12.93 -31.70
CA CYS A 344 18.55 -14.28 -31.97
C CYS A 344 19.38 -15.10 -32.96
#